data_AF-A0A179DGS0-F1
#
_entry.id   AF-A0A179DGS0-F1
#
_cell.length_a   1.000
_cell.length_b   1.000
_cell.length_c   1.000
_cell.angle_alpha   90.00
_cell.angle_beta   90.00
_cell.angle_gamma   90.00
#
_symmetry.space_group_name_H-M   'P 1'
#
loop_
_entity.id
_entity.type
_entity.pdbx_description
1 polymer ?
#
loop_
_entity_poly.entity_id
_entity_poly.type
_entity_poly.pdbx_seq_one_letter_code
_entity_poly.pdbx_strand_id
1 'polypeptide(L)'
;MNIKEEFPSETELEKLYKLNKRHITELIFFDDEVRFLKGLINKYFMHELKHEHINKSQMIHDRLSQLALIKSNVSRDALLHQENLHVKIKDINNHDFYFFKLESNRIVEEMKDLNRNFKHIKKEIFHISKEIIGFESDVSK
;
A
#
# COMPACT_ATOMS: atom_id res chain seq x y z
N MET A 1 -17.14 31.20 -27.06
CA MET A 1 -16.26 30.07 -26.69
C MET A 1 -17.17 29.01 -26.09
N ASN A 2 -17.56 28.01 -26.89
CA ASN A 2 -18.55 27.01 -26.50
C ASN A 2 -17.78 25.78 -25.99
N ILE A 3 -17.52 25.72 -24.69
CA ILE A 3 -16.93 24.53 -24.07
C ILE A 3 -18.07 23.51 -24.05
N LYS A 4 -18.11 22.64 -25.07
CA LYS A 4 -18.88 21.40 -24.94
C LYS A 4 -18.23 20.66 -23.77
N GLU A 5 -18.90 20.65 -22.62
CA GLU A 5 -18.58 19.69 -21.57
C GLU A 5 -18.77 18.30 -22.18
N GLU A 6 -17.67 17.68 -22.58
CA GLU A 6 -17.69 16.28 -23.00
C GLU A 6 -18.13 15.46 -21.80
N PHE A 7 -19.32 14.85 -21.92
CA PHE A 7 -19.82 13.95 -20.91
C PHE A 7 -18.82 12.80 -20.74
N PRO A 8 -18.41 12.50 -19.50
CA PRO A 8 -17.52 11.38 -19.25
C PRO A 8 -18.21 10.11 -19.74
N SER A 9 -17.55 9.42 -20.67
CA SER A 9 -18.12 8.20 -21.22
C SER A 9 -18.19 7.12 -20.12
N GLU A 10 -19.16 6.21 -20.23
CA GLU A 10 -19.26 5.01 -19.38
C GLU A 10 -17.90 4.28 -19.26
N THR A 11 -17.12 4.29 -20.34
CA THR A 11 -15.73 3.79 -20.42
C THR A 11 -14.78 4.40 -19.39
N GLU A 12 -14.95 5.65 -18.99
CA GLU A 12 -14.07 6.31 -18.01
C GLU A 12 -14.35 5.86 -16.58
N LEU A 13 -15.61 5.65 -16.21
CA LEU A 13 -15.94 5.08 -14.91
C LEU A 13 -15.56 3.61 -14.82
N GLU A 14 -15.69 2.84 -15.90
CA GLU A 14 -15.15 1.50 -15.93
C GLU A 14 -13.65 1.47 -15.67
N LYS A 15 -12.89 2.45 -16.19
CA LYS A 15 -11.46 2.56 -15.92
C LYS A 15 -11.19 2.84 -14.43
N LEU A 16 -11.92 3.77 -13.82
CA LEU A 16 -11.80 4.04 -12.38
C LEU A 16 -12.16 2.80 -11.55
N TYR A 17 -13.22 2.09 -11.91
CA TYR A 17 -13.65 0.85 -11.27
C TYR A 17 -12.59 -0.25 -11.35
N LYS A 18 -12.02 -0.47 -12.55
CA LYS A 18 -10.94 -1.46 -12.76
C LYS A 18 -9.68 -1.07 -11.99
N LEU A 19 -9.32 0.21 -11.99
CA LEU A 19 -8.18 0.75 -11.25
C LEU A 19 -8.32 0.52 -9.74
N ASN A 20 -9.46 0.90 -9.17
CA ASN A 20 -9.71 0.75 -7.74
C ASN A 20 -9.77 -0.72 -7.31
N LYS A 21 -10.36 -1.60 -8.14
CA LYS A 21 -10.32 -3.05 -7.93
C LYS A 21 -8.90 -3.61 -7.85
N ARG A 22 -8.00 -3.13 -8.71
CA ARG A 22 -6.57 -3.52 -8.64
C ARG A 22 -5.93 -3.09 -7.32
N HIS A 23 -6.20 -1.87 -6.85
CA HIS A 23 -5.66 -1.39 -5.57
C HIS A 23 -6.18 -2.20 -4.38
N ILE A 24 -7.45 -2.61 -4.38
CA ILE A 24 -7.99 -3.52 -3.35
C ILE A 24 -7.21 -4.83 -3.35
N THR A 25 -6.93 -5.40 -4.52
CA THR A 25 -6.10 -6.62 -4.61
C THR A 25 -4.69 -6.41 -4.09
N GLU A 26 -4.03 -5.29 -4.42
CA GLU A 26 -2.70 -4.93 -3.88
C GLU A 26 -2.72 -4.82 -2.35
N LEU A 27 -3.77 -4.22 -1.78
CA LEU A 27 -3.96 -4.10 -0.34
C LEU A 27 -4.17 -5.46 0.35
N ILE A 28 -4.77 -6.44 -0.32
CA ILE A 28 -4.87 -7.80 0.23
C ILE A 28 -3.49 -8.44 0.30
N PHE A 29 -2.70 -8.36 -0.78
CA PHE A 29 -1.33 -8.91 -0.80
C PHE A 29 -0.40 -8.26 0.21
N PHE A 30 -0.63 -7.00 0.54
CA PHE A 30 0.13 -6.28 1.56
C PHE A 30 0.13 -7.00 2.92
N ASP A 31 -1.00 -7.58 3.35
CA ASP A 31 -1.08 -8.26 4.66
C ASP A 31 -0.20 -9.51 4.72
N ASP A 32 -0.15 -10.25 3.62
CA ASP A 32 0.69 -11.43 3.49
C ASP A 32 2.18 -11.06 3.54
N GLU A 33 2.58 -9.98 2.86
CA GLU A 33 3.95 -9.48 2.93
C GLU A 33 4.31 -8.99 4.35
N VAL A 34 3.42 -8.26 5.04
CA VAL A 34 3.67 -7.83 6.42
C VAL A 34 3.81 -9.04 7.36
N ARG A 35 2.95 -10.05 7.22
CA ARG A 35 3.04 -11.28 8.02
C ARG A 35 4.36 -12.01 7.79
N PHE A 36 4.78 -12.11 6.52
CA PHE A 36 6.07 -12.68 6.16
C PHE A 36 7.24 -11.92 6.81
N LEU A 37 7.26 -10.59 6.72
CA LEU A 37 8.33 -9.77 7.28
C LEU A 37 8.38 -9.84 8.81
N LYS A 38 7.23 -9.83 9.49
CA LYS A 38 7.18 -10.05 10.95
C LYS A 38 7.74 -11.42 11.33
N GLY A 39 7.41 -12.46 10.56
CA GLY A 39 7.98 -13.79 10.73
C GLY A 39 9.51 -13.81 10.56
N LEU A 40 10.03 -13.09 9.56
CA LEU A 40 11.47 -12.97 9.32
C LEU A 40 12.18 -12.29 10.50
N ILE A 41 11.64 -11.16 10.97
CA ILE A 41 12.16 -10.43 12.12
C ILE A 41 12.19 -11.33 13.36
N ASN A 42 11.07 -12.00 13.67
CA ASN A 42 10.99 -12.86 14.84
C ASN A 42 11.97 -14.03 14.78
N LYS A 43 12.16 -14.63 13.60
CA LYS A 43 13.05 -15.78 13.41
C LYS A 43 14.53 -15.39 13.52
N TYR A 44 14.94 -14.28 12.91
CA TYR A 44 16.37 -13.96 12.80
C TYR A 44 16.83 -12.95 13.84
N PHE A 45 15.98 -12.02 14.26
CA PHE A 45 16.42 -10.88 15.07
C PHE A 45 16.28 -11.14 16.57
N MET A 46 15.39 -12.05 16.98
CA MET A 46 15.24 -12.42 18.40
C MET A 46 16.30 -13.42 18.87
N HIS A 47 16.91 -14.20 17.95
CA HIS A 47 17.95 -15.17 18.30
C HIS A 47 19.35 -14.55 18.42
N GLU A 48 19.57 -13.37 17.84
CA GLU A 48 20.86 -12.70 17.77
C GLU A 48 20.90 -11.57 18.82
N LEU A 49 21.10 -12.00 20.07
CA LEU A 49 20.93 -11.29 21.34
C LEU A 49 21.87 -10.09 21.59
N LYS A 50 22.14 -9.23 20.61
CA LYS A 50 22.77 -7.91 20.87
C LYS A 50 21.67 -6.89 21.14
N HIS A 51 21.77 -6.15 22.26
CA HIS A 51 20.78 -5.15 22.67
C HIS A 51 20.42 -4.13 21.57
N GLU A 52 21.36 -3.79 20.69
CA GLU A 52 21.12 -2.88 19.57
C GLU A 52 20.12 -3.44 18.54
N HIS A 53 20.21 -4.74 18.22
CA HIS A 53 19.30 -5.38 17.26
C HIS A 53 17.89 -5.56 17.83
N ILE A 54 17.77 -5.76 19.14
CA ILE A 54 16.47 -5.83 19.84
C ILE A 54 15.72 -4.50 19.69
N ASN A 55 16.37 -3.37 19.95
CA ASN A 55 15.75 -2.06 19.82
C ASN A 55 15.34 -1.75 18.37
N LYS A 56 16.22 -2.03 17.40
CA LYS A 56 15.90 -1.86 15.97
C LYS A 56 14.73 -2.74 15.52
N SER A 57 14.71 -4.01 15.97
CA SER A 57 13.62 -4.95 15.71
C SER A 57 12.28 -4.44 16.23
N GLN A 58 12.25 -3.95 17.47
CA GLN A 58 11.04 -3.37 18.07
C GLN A 58 10.54 -2.16 17.28
N MET A 59 11.44 -1.23 16.93
CA MET A 59 11.08 -0.05 16.13
C MET A 59 10.48 -0.42 14.77
N ILE A 60 11.03 -1.44 14.11
CA ILE A 60 10.49 -1.95 12.84
C ILE A 60 9.12 -2.59 13.05
N HIS A 61 8.95 -3.38 14.11
CA HIS A 61 7.66 -4.00 14.42
C HIS A 61 6.57 -2.95 14.66
N ASP A 62 6.88 -1.89 15.39
CA ASP A 62 5.96 -0.79 15.67
C ASP A 62 5.58 -0.04 14.38
N ARG A 63 6.56 0.24 13.51
CA ARG A 63 6.32 0.86 12.20
C ARG A 63 5.49 -0.03 11.26
N LEU A 64 5.74 -1.34 11.23
CA LEU A 64 4.89 -2.29 10.49
C LEU A 64 3.45 -2.27 11.01
N SER A 65 3.27 -2.16 12.33
CA SER A 65 1.95 -2.11 12.96
C SER A 65 1.22 -0.80 12.67
N GLN A 66 1.92 0.34 12.71
CA GLN A 66 1.39 1.64 12.28
C GLN A 66 1.00 1.62 10.80
N LEU A 67 1.84 1.03 9.95
CA LEU A 67 1.56 0.92 8.53
C LEU A 67 0.35 0.03 8.23
N ALA A 68 0.15 -1.03 9.02
CA ALA A 68 -1.06 -1.86 8.93
C ALA A 68 -2.34 -1.08 9.31
N LEU A 69 -2.28 -0.17 10.28
CA LEU A 69 -3.40 0.72 10.61
C LEU A 69 -3.73 1.67 9.46
N ILE A 70 -2.72 2.33 8.88
CA ILE A 70 -2.88 3.20 7.71
C ILE A 70 -3.50 2.41 6.55
N LYS A 71 -2.94 1.23 6.27
CA LYS A 71 -3.46 0.32 5.24
C LYS A 71 -4.92 -0.05 5.47
N SER A 72 -5.34 -0.28 6.72
CA SER A 72 -6.74 -0.59 7.06
C SER A 72 -7.68 0.55 6.68
N ASN A 73 -7.26 1.80 6.92
CA ASN A 73 -8.05 2.98 6.55
C ASN A 73 -8.17 3.09 5.03
N VAL A 74 -7.05 2.98 4.30
CA VAL A 74 -7.03 3.03 2.82
C VAL A 74 -7.87 1.88 2.24
N SER A 75 -7.83 0.70 2.83
CA SER A 75 -8.64 -0.45 2.39
C SER A 75 -10.13 -0.21 2.56
N ARG A 76 -10.54 0.33 3.71
CA ARG A 76 -11.94 0.68 3.96
C ARG A 76 -12.43 1.71 2.95
N ASP A 77 -11.64 2.76 2.74
CA ASP A 77 -11.97 3.84 1.81
C ASP A 77 -12.05 3.33 0.36
N ALA A 78 -11.09 2.50 -0.07
CA ALA A 78 -11.11 1.87 -1.39
C ALA A 78 -12.30 0.94 -1.59
N LEU A 79 -12.72 0.17 -0.57
CA LEU A 79 -13.90 -0.69 -0.64
C LEU A 79 -15.19 0.13 -0.77
N LEU A 80 -15.35 1.17 0.05
CA LEU A 80 -16.50 2.08 -0.03
C LEU A 80 -16.57 2.77 -1.40
N HIS A 81 -15.43 3.24 -1.90
CA HIS A 81 -15.33 3.84 -3.23
C HIS A 81 -15.70 2.84 -4.34
N GLN A 82 -15.28 1.57 -4.21
CA GLN A 82 -15.64 0.51 -5.15
C GLN A 82 -17.16 0.27 -5.21
N GLU A 83 -17.81 0.25 -4.06
CA GLU A 83 -19.26 0.08 -3.94
C GLU A 83 -19.98 1.27 -4.56
N ASN A 84 -19.54 2.50 -4.25
CA ASN A 84 -20.14 3.71 -4.82
C ASN A 84 -19.99 3.77 -6.35
N LEU A 85 -18.83 3.41 -6.88
CA LEU A 85 -18.61 3.27 -8.32
C LEU A 85 -19.54 2.20 -8.92
N HIS A 86 -19.70 1.05 -8.26
CA HIS A 86 -20.57 -0.02 -8.74
C HIS A 86 -22.02 0.44 -8.90
N VAL A 87 -22.55 1.14 -7.89
CA VAL A 87 -23.92 1.65 -7.89
C VAL A 87 -24.14 2.67 -9.02
N LYS A 88 -23.14 3.53 -9.26
CA LYS A 88 -23.28 4.65 -10.20
C LYS A 88 -22.94 4.34 -11.64
N ILE A 89 -22.27 3.22 -11.95
CA ILE A 89 -21.92 2.82 -13.33
C ILE A 89 -23.11 2.85 -14.30
N LYS A 90 -24.35 2.64 -13.82
CA LYS A 90 -25.56 2.60 -14.66
C LYS A 90 -26.34 3.92 -14.76
N ASP A 91 -26.03 4.93 -13.94
CA ASP A 91 -26.77 6.19 -13.88
C ASP A 91 -25.84 7.35 -13.44
N ILE A 92 -25.05 7.84 -14.40
CA ILE A 92 -24.02 8.87 -14.19
C ILE A 92 -24.50 10.24 -14.66
N ASN A 93 -24.23 11.24 -13.83
CA ASN A 93 -24.19 12.64 -14.22
C ASN A 93 -22.75 13.20 -14.09
N ASN A 94 -22.49 14.38 -14.68
CA ASN A 94 -21.15 14.98 -14.68
C ASN A 94 -20.61 15.27 -13.28
N HIS A 95 -21.46 15.71 -12.35
CA HIS A 95 -21.05 16.05 -10.98
C HIS A 95 -20.54 14.81 -10.23
N ASP A 96 -21.23 13.68 -10.36
CA ASP A 96 -20.85 12.41 -9.74
C ASP A 96 -19.49 11.92 -10.28
N PHE A 97 -19.22 12.10 -11.57
CA PHE A 97 -17.95 11.68 -12.16
C PHE A 97 -16.73 12.42 -11.58
N TYR A 98 -16.79 13.76 -11.48
CA TYR A 98 -15.66 14.53 -10.94
C TYR A 98 -15.36 14.14 -9.50
N PHE A 99 -16.41 13.90 -8.70
CA PHE A 99 -16.26 13.37 -7.34
C PHE A 99 -15.53 12.02 -7.34
N PHE A 100 -15.96 11.07 -8.18
CA PHE A 100 -15.32 9.76 -8.26
C PHE A 100 -13.86 9.83 -8.74
N LYS A 101 -13.56 10.74 -9.66
CA LYS A 101 -12.19 10.94 -10.14
C LYS A 101 -11.31 11.51 -9.04
N LEU A 102 -11.80 12.48 -8.27
CA LEU A 102 -11.07 13.06 -7.14
C LEU A 102 -10.76 12.00 -6.09
N GLU A 103 -11.77 11.21 -5.72
CA GLU A 103 -11.62 10.15 -4.73
C GLU A 103 -10.67 9.04 -5.21
N SER A 104 -10.75 8.65 -6.49
CA SER A 104 -9.81 7.71 -7.09
C SER A 104 -8.36 8.23 -7.01
N ASN A 105 -8.15 9.51 -7.29
CA ASN A 105 -6.81 10.11 -7.21
C ASN A 105 -6.30 10.16 -5.77
N ARG A 106 -7.15 10.46 -4.79
CA ARG A 106 -6.79 10.42 -3.36
C ARG A 106 -6.31 9.02 -2.98
N ILE A 107 -7.08 7.98 -3.31
CA ILE A 107 -6.72 6.58 -3.04
C ILE A 107 -5.39 6.21 -3.71
N VAL A 108 -5.17 6.66 -4.95
CA VAL A 108 -3.89 6.43 -5.66
C VAL A 108 -2.71 7.05 -4.92
N GLU A 109 -2.83 8.28 -4.43
CA GLU A 109 -1.75 8.92 -3.66
C GLU A 109 -1.52 8.22 -2.32
N GLU A 110 -2.58 7.84 -1.61
CA GLU A 110 -2.47 7.06 -0.37
C GLU A 110 -1.81 5.70 -0.59
N MET A 111 -2.14 5.02 -1.69
CA MET A 111 -1.47 3.79 -2.10
C MET A 111 0.02 4.00 -2.41
N LYS A 112 0.38 5.12 -3.05
CA LYS A 112 1.80 5.44 -3.31
C LYS A 112 2.56 5.69 -2.01
N ASP A 113 1.98 6.42 -1.08
CA ASP A 113 2.60 6.71 0.21
C ASP A 113 2.73 5.46 1.07
N LEU A 114 1.69 4.60 1.11
CA LEU A 114 1.73 3.30 1.75
C LEU A 114 2.88 2.45 1.19
N ASN A 115 2.97 2.32 -0.14
CA ASN A 115 4.01 1.55 -0.81
C ASN A 115 5.42 2.12 -0.59
N ARG A 116 5.56 3.45 -0.57
CA ARG A 116 6.84 4.13 -0.30
C ARG A 116 7.33 3.83 1.11
N ASN A 117 6.45 3.98 2.10
CA ASN A 117 6.75 3.68 3.50
C ASN A 117 7.08 2.20 3.68
N PHE A 118 6.32 1.32 3.04
CA PHE A 118 6.57 -0.11 3.11
C PHE A 118 7.93 -0.50 2.51
N LYS A 119 8.25 0.06 1.34
CA LYS A 119 9.55 -0.16 0.69
C LYS A 119 10.70 0.30 1.58
N HIS A 120 10.53 1.40 2.31
CA HIS A 120 11.55 1.88 3.25
C HIS A 120 11.76 0.88 4.39
N ILE A 121 10.68 0.39 5.01
CA ILE A 121 10.75 -0.64 6.06
C ILE A 121 11.41 -1.92 5.53
N LYS A 122 11.03 -2.39 4.33
CA LYS A 122 11.65 -3.57 3.70
C LYS A 122 13.17 -3.42 3.53
N LYS A 123 13.64 -2.24 3.12
CA LYS A 123 15.08 -1.96 3.00
C LYS A 123 15.80 -2.04 4.34
N GLU A 124 15.19 -1.53 5.41
CA GLU A 124 15.78 -1.59 6.75
C GLU A 124 15.85 -3.03 7.27
N ILE A 125 14.76 -3.80 7.12
CA ILE A 125 14.74 -5.23 7.47
C ILE A 125 15.85 -5.96 6.71
N PHE A 126 15.99 -5.71 5.41
CA PHE A 126 17.03 -6.33 4.60
C PHE A 126 18.43 -5.95 5.07
N HIS A 127 18.65 -4.69 5.43
CA HIS A 127 19.95 -4.22 5.93
C HIS A 127 20.32 -4.92 7.25
N ILE A 128 19.41 -4.96 8.21
CA ILE A 128 19.63 -5.66 9.50
C ILE A 128 19.81 -7.17 9.27
N SER A 129 19.04 -7.75 8.36
CA SER A 129 19.20 -9.17 8.01
C SER A 129 20.60 -9.46 7.46
N LYS A 130 21.19 -8.54 6.69
CA LYS A 130 22.58 -8.67 6.22
C LYS A 130 23.60 -8.57 7.34
N GLU A 131 23.42 -7.64 8.27
CA GLU A 131 24.28 -7.50 9.46
C GLU A 131 24.28 -8.78 10.30
N ILE A 132 23.10 -9.38 10.47
CA ILE A 132 22.90 -10.58 11.28
C ILE A 132 23.41 -11.85 10.59
N ILE A 133 23.03 -12.07 9.34
CA ILE A 133 23.38 -13.29 8.60
C ILE A 133 24.86 -13.28 8.18
N GLY A 134 25.54 -12.13 8.29
CA GLY A 134 26.94 -12.01 7.91
C GLY A 134 27.11 -12.22 6.41
N PHE A 135 26.27 -11.59 5.58
CA PHE A 135 26.57 -11.47 4.16
C PHE A 135 27.77 -10.51 4.01
N GLU A 136 28.97 -11.00 4.32
CA GLU A 136 30.19 -10.49 3.74
C GLU A 136 29.97 -10.52 2.23
N SER A 137 30.00 -9.34 1.62
CA SER A 137 30.19 -9.25 0.19
C SER A 137 31.62 -9.72 -0.09
N ASP A 138 31.79 -11.04 -0.20
CA ASP A 138 32.85 -11.63 -1.01
C ASP A 138 32.57 -11.27 -2.47
N VAL A 139 32.80 -9.99 -2.78
CA VAL A 139 33.14 -9.54 -4.11
C VAL A 139 34.51 -8.88 -4.01
N SER A 140 35.47 -9.64 -3.47
CA SER A 140 36.86 -9.46 -3.82
C SER A 140 37.05 -10.07 -5.21
N LYS A 141 37.11 -9.19 -6.21
CA LYS A 141 37.93 -9.42 -7.40
C LYS A 141 39.28 -8.76 -7.17
#